data_AF-A0A939ZPC8-F1
#
_entry.id   AF-A0A939ZPC8-F1
#
_cell.length_a   1.000
_cell.length_b   1.000
_cell.length_c   1.000
_cell.angle_alpha   90.00
_cell.angle_beta   90.00
_cell.angle_gamma   90.00
#
_symmetry.space_group_name_H-M   'P 1'
#
loop_
_entity.id
_entity.type
_entity.pdbx_description
1 polymer ?
#
loop_
_entity_poly.entity_id
_entity_poly.type
_entity_poly.pdbx_seq_one_letter_code
_entity_poly.pdbx_strand_id
1 'polypeptide(L)'
;MDNQKIKEMLLDIQTCEIDFTVIQTGKESKRVNGFYKPDTHEIFLHNLNFKSEGELVYTAVHEYTHHLVTIQKQETDPTYGTACKVHTQEFWARFGALIEIAEKKGYYSIGWESNAELKALTEDIKTNFLAKNGQLMQEFGKKLARAMELCKEANIRYEDYIDRVLCLPRNTAKDIRKVGASNVNPAIGFENMKVVASVKKPDDRAAVEQEFMNGGKSPASVREMMKQNAAKARGEDPKTRLEREKNRLEKTIAQLTQRLEYVEESLASL
;
A
#
# COMPACT_ATOMS: atom_id res chain seq x y z
N MET A 1 12.28 -26.69 -2.45
CA MET A 1 13.23 -26.28 -1.39
C MET A 1 12.85 -26.90 -0.03
N ASP A 2 13.82 -27.22 0.83
CA ASP A 2 13.59 -27.64 2.22
C ASP A 2 13.56 -26.43 3.18
N ASN A 3 13.18 -26.64 4.45
CA ASN A 3 13.01 -25.57 5.44
C ASN A 3 14.30 -24.75 5.67
N GLN A 4 15.44 -25.44 5.72
CA GLN A 4 16.74 -24.83 5.98
C GLN A 4 17.14 -23.91 4.82
N LYS A 5 17.02 -24.38 3.58
CA LYS A 5 17.28 -23.58 2.38
C LYS A 5 16.36 -22.37 2.27
N ILE A 6 15.09 -22.50 2.68
CA ILE A 6 14.16 -21.35 2.68
C ILE A 6 14.65 -20.31 3.68
N LYS A 7 15.01 -20.71 4.91
CA LYS A 7 15.53 -19.80 5.93
C LYS A 7 16.82 -19.11 5.49
N GLU A 8 17.76 -19.85 4.91
CA GLU A 8 19.00 -19.32 4.35
C GLU A 8 18.75 -18.28 3.26
N MET A 9 17.83 -18.55 2.34
CA MET A 9 17.43 -17.61 1.30
C MET A 9 16.79 -16.34 1.88
N LEU A 10 15.92 -16.45 2.88
CA LEU A 10 15.32 -15.29 3.55
C LEU A 10 16.37 -14.41 4.24
N LEU A 11 17.31 -15.03 4.96
CA LEU A 11 18.42 -14.34 5.62
C LEU A 11 19.41 -13.71 4.62
N ASP A 12 19.60 -14.34 3.47
CA ASP A 12 20.42 -13.81 2.39
C ASP A 12 19.73 -12.60 1.71
N ILE A 13 18.41 -12.60 1.56
CA ILE A 13 17.66 -11.43 1.07
C ILE A 13 17.80 -10.25 2.04
N GLN A 14 17.58 -10.49 3.32
CA GLN A 14 17.80 -9.50 4.37
C GLN A 14 18.12 -10.20 5.69
N THR A 15 19.22 -9.82 6.34
CA THR A 15 19.58 -10.37 7.65
C THR A 15 18.62 -9.88 8.74
N CYS A 16 18.38 -10.73 9.75
CA CYS A 16 17.66 -10.38 10.97
C CYS A 16 18.44 -10.92 12.18
N GLU A 17 18.46 -10.14 13.26
CA GLU A 17 19.16 -10.50 14.50
C GLU A 17 18.32 -11.46 15.37
N ILE A 18 17.00 -11.36 15.29
CA ILE A 18 16.09 -12.23 16.04
C ILE A 18 15.92 -13.54 15.25
N ASP A 19 16.18 -14.65 15.93
CA ASP A 19 16.03 -15.96 15.31
C ASP A 19 14.56 -16.29 15.03
N PHE A 20 14.33 -17.06 13.97
CA PHE A 20 13.01 -17.51 13.56
C PHE A 20 13.08 -18.90 12.96
N THR A 21 11.93 -19.57 12.87
CA THR A 21 11.85 -20.90 12.24
C THR A 21 10.98 -20.86 10.99
N VAL A 22 11.32 -21.72 10.03
CA VAL A 22 10.50 -21.96 8.83
C VAL A 22 10.02 -23.39 8.86
N ILE A 23 8.71 -23.58 8.71
CA ILE A 23 8.06 -24.88 8.82
C ILE A 23 7.15 -25.09 7.62
N GLN A 24 7.56 -25.98 6.72
CA GLN A 24 6.63 -26.58 5.76
C GLN A 24 5.71 -27.56 6.48
N THR A 25 4.40 -27.29 6.44
CA THR A 25 3.40 -28.00 7.27
C THR A 25 3.05 -29.40 6.77
N GLY A 26 3.44 -29.77 5.54
CA GLY A 26 3.05 -31.01 4.89
C GLY A 26 1.56 -31.09 4.55
N LYS A 27 0.87 -29.94 4.49
CA LYS A 27 -0.60 -29.86 4.33
C LYS A 27 -0.97 -28.86 3.25
N GLU A 28 -2.15 -29.07 2.67
CA GLU A 28 -2.89 -28.05 1.93
C GLU A 28 -3.78 -27.25 2.88
N SER A 29 -4.05 -25.99 2.54
CA SER A 29 -4.99 -25.14 3.24
C SER A 29 -5.85 -24.38 2.23
N LYS A 30 -7.16 -24.43 2.43
CA LYS A 30 -8.12 -23.71 1.59
C LYS A 30 -8.19 -22.21 1.89
N ARG A 31 -7.57 -21.75 2.98
CA ARG A 31 -7.71 -20.38 3.48
C ARG A 31 -6.49 -19.51 3.21
N VAL A 32 -5.29 -20.05 3.43
CA VAL A 32 -4.04 -19.30 3.33
C VAL A 32 -2.93 -20.21 2.81
N ASN A 33 -1.91 -19.63 2.17
CA ASN A 33 -0.73 -20.35 1.70
C ASN A 33 0.41 -20.39 2.73
N GLY A 34 0.42 -19.41 3.63
CA GLY A 34 1.35 -19.33 4.74
C GLY A 34 0.79 -18.43 5.83
N PHE A 35 1.44 -18.43 6.99
CA PHE A 35 1.19 -17.47 8.05
C PHE A 35 2.40 -17.36 8.97
N TYR A 36 2.61 -16.18 9.52
CA TYR A 36 3.58 -15.90 10.56
C TYR A 36 2.93 -15.86 11.95
N LYS A 37 3.58 -16.46 12.95
CA LYS A 37 3.23 -16.31 14.38
C LYS A 37 4.20 -15.36 15.07
N PRO A 38 3.75 -14.16 15.48
CA PRO A 38 4.57 -13.18 16.19
C PRO A 38 5.20 -13.71 17.48
N ASP A 39 4.43 -14.40 18.32
CA ASP A 39 4.85 -14.77 19.68
C ASP A 39 6.00 -15.78 19.71
N THR A 40 6.08 -16.64 18.70
CA THR A 40 7.05 -17.74 18.63
C THR A 40 8.08 -17.54 17.50
N HIS A 41 7.96 -16.46 16.73
CA HIS A 41 8.77 -16.19 15.54
C HIS A 41 8.79 -17.38 14.55
N GLU A 42 7.61 -17.95 14.28
CA GLU A 42 7.47 -19.11 13.39
C GLU A 42 6.79 -18.71 12.08
N ILE A 43 7.42 -19.08 10.96
CA ILE A 43 6.84 -18.96 9.62
C ILE A 43 6.34 -20.34 9.19
N PHE A 44 5.04 -20.46 8.97
CA PHE A 44 4.40 -21.67 8.47
C PHE A 44 4.06 -21.53 6.99
N LEU A 45 4.38 -22.56 6.22
CA LEU A 45 4.09 -22.65 4.79
C LEU A 45 3.25 -23.92 4.52
N HIS A 46 2.10 -23.75 3.87
CA HIS A 46 1.26 -24.84 3.40
C HIS A 46 1.79 -25.36 2.06
N ASN A 47 2.91 -26.06 2.11
CA ASN A 47 3.73 -26.40 0.96
C ASN A 47 3.03 -27.22 -0.13
N LEU A 48 1.95 -27.94 0.19
CA LEU A 48 1.18 -28.67 -0.81
C LEU A 48 0.27 -27.76 -1.66
N ASN A 49 0.02 -26.51 -1.22
CA ASN A 49 -0.70 -25.52 -2.02
C ASN A 49 0.10 -25.09 -3.26
N PHE A 50 1.43 -25.06 -3.17
CA PHE A 50 2.29 -24.48 -4.21
C PHE A 50 2.46 -25.40 -5.40
N LYS A 51 2.36 -24.83 -6.61
CA LYS A 51 2.56 -25.53 -7.88
C LYS A 51 3.88 -25.16 -8.56
N SER A 52 4.56 -24.15 -8.05
CA SER A 52 5.88 -23.73 -8.52
C SER A 52 6.77 -23.27 -7.36
N GLU A 53 8.09 -23.26 -7.56
CA GLU A 53 9.01 -22.68 -6.57
C GLU A 53 8.79 -21.17 -6.41
N GLY A 54 8.39 -20.46 -7.47
CA GLY A 54 8.06 -19.04 -7.41
C GLY A 54 6.95 -18.71 -6.42
N GLU A 55 5.87 -19.51 -6.40
CA GLU A 55 4.78 -19.35 -5.43
C GLU A 55 5.24 -19.56 -3.98
N LEU A 56 6.12 -20.55 -3.76
CA LEU A 56 6.70 -20.83 -2.46
C LEU A 56 7.59 -19.67 -1.99
N VAL A 57 8.49 -19.19 -2.85
CA VAL A 57 9.40 -18.09 -2.53
C VAL A 57 8.62 -16.80 -2.26
N TYR A 58 7.63 -16.46 -3.10
CA TYR A 58 6.77 -15.30 -2.90
C TYR A 58 6.08 -15.35 -1.52
N THR A 59 5.53 -16.50 -1.16
CA THR A 59 4.84 -16.68 0.13
C THR A 59 5.82 -16.64 1.30
N ALA A 60 6.99 -17.27 1.17
CA ALA A 60 8.03 -17.23 2.20
C ALA A 60 8.50 -15.79 2.48
N VAL A 61 8.76 -15.00 1.43
CA VAL A 61 9.14 -13.58 1.55
C VAL A 61 7.99 -12.75 2.15
N HIS A 62 6.74 -13.08 1.86
CA HIS A 62 5.57 -12.42 2.44
C HIS A 62 5.52 -12.61 3.96
N GLU A 63 5.60 -13.85 4.42
CA GLU A 63 5.60 -14.16 5.86
C GLU A 63 6.86 -13.63 6.55
N TYR A 64 8.00 -13.65 5.88
CA TYR A 64 9.22 -13.04 6.40
C TYR A 64 9.12 -11.51 6.53
N THR A 65 8.38 -10.86 5.64
CA THR A 65 8.07 -9.44 5.79
C THR A 65 7.25 -9.20 7.05
N HIS A 66 6.29 -10.07 7.38
CA HIS A 66 5.55 -9.97 8.64
C HIS A 66 6.47 -10.08 9.85
N HIS A 67 7.42 -11.02 9.83
CA HIS A 67 8.42 -11.18 10.89
C HIS A 67 9.25 -9.89 11.08
N LEU A 68 9.84 -9.40 10.00
CA LEU A 68 10.71 -8.22 10.02
C LEU A 68 9.99 -6.93 10.45
N VAL A 69 8.77 -6.69 9.95
CA VAL A 69 7.96 -5.53 10.33
C VAL A 69 7.53 -5.62 11.80
N THR A 70 7.14 -6.81 12.25
CA THR A 70 6.73 -7.03 13.64
C THR A 70 7.86 -6.71 14.60
N ILE A 71 9.06 -7.27 14.39
CA ILE A 71 10.22 -7.03 15.26
C ILE A 71 10.56 -5.55 15.32
N GLN A 72 10.67 -4.90 14.15
CA GLN A 72 11.01 -3.48 14.09
C GLN A 72 9.99 -2.61 14.83
N LYS A 73 8.71 -2.96 14.78
CA LYS A 73 7.68 -2.19 15.47
C LYS A 73 7.62 -2.46 16.96
N GLN A 74 7.92 -3.69 17.37
CA GLN A 74 8.02 -4.07 18.77
C GLN A 74 9.12 -3.33 19.53
N GLU A 75 10.15 -2.82 18.85
CA GLU A 75 11.15 -1.91 19.46
C GLU A 75 10.54 -0.61 20.01
N THR A 76 9.46 -0.13 19.38
CA THR A 76 8.79 1.14 19.74
C THR A 76 7.43 0.94 20.39
N ASP A 77 6.77 -0.18 20.11
CA ASP A 77 5.48 -0.57 20.65
C ASP A 77 5.49 -2.09 20.93
N PRO A 78 5.84 -2.49 22.17
CA PRO A 78 5.91 -3.89 22.56
C PRO A 78 4.59 -4.66 22.40
N THR A 79 3.45 -3.96 22.23
CA THR A 79 2.14 -4.59 22.05
C THR A 79 1.79 -4.86 20.59
N TYR A 80 2.65 -4.44 19.65
CA TYR A 80 2.44 -4.65 18.22
C TYR A 80 2.39 -6.15 17.88
N GLY A 81 1.30 -6.57 17.22
CA GLY A 81 1.12 -7.95 16.73
C GLY A 81 -0.16 -8.66 17.20
N THR A 82 -0.83 -8.18 18.25
CA THR A 82 -1.99 -8.87 18.86
C THR A 82 -3.36 -8.45 18.30
N ALA A 83 -3.50 -7.29 17.64
CA ALA A 83 -4.77 -6.85 17.02
C ALA A 83 -4.61 -5.78 15.92
N CYS A 84 -3.43 -5.63 15.32
CA CYS A 84 -3.14 -4.54 14.39
C CYS A 84 -3.40 -4.93 12.93
N LYS A 85 -3.74 -3.95 12.08
CA LYS A 85 -3.68 -4.13 10.63
C LYS A 85 -2.23 -4.38 10.22
N VAL A 86 -1.94 -5.57 9.70
CA VAL A 86 -0.56 -6.00 9.37
C VAL A 86 -0.16 -5.68 7.92
N HIS A 87 -1.09 -5.71 6.96
CA HIS A 87 -0.86 -5.31 5.56
C HIS A 87 -1.00 -3.80 5.36
N THR A 88 -0.10 -3.04 5.97
CA THR A 88 -0.01 -1.58 5.83
C THR A 88 0.76 -1.16 4.58
N GLN A 89 0.79 0.14 4.26
CA GLN A 89 1.63 0.66 3.16
C GLN A 89 3.12 0.33 3.38
N GLU A 90 3.58 0.44 4.62
CA GLU A 90 4.95 0.12 5.03
C GLU A 90 5.27 -1.35 4.80
N PHE A 91 4.34 -2.25 5.15
CA PHE A 91 4.48 -3.69 4.86
C PHE A 91 4.67 -3.93 3.37
N TRP A 92 3.78 -3.40 2.52
CA TRP A 92 3.84 -3.63 1.07
C TRP A 92 5.07 -3.01 0.42
N ALA A 93 5.53 -1.86 0.93
CA ALA A 93 6.77 -1.25 0.50
C ALA A 93 7.98 -2.14 0.82
N ARG A 94 8.03 -2.69 2.06
CA ARG A 94 9.09 -3.60 2.48
C ARG A 94 9.05 -4.93 1.72
N PHE A 95 7.88 -5.52 1.58
CA PHE A 95 7.67 -6.74 0.80
C PHE A 95 8.17 -6.57 -0.64
N GLY A 96 7.78 -5.47 -1.30
CA GLY A 96 8.24 -5.17 -2.66
C GLY A 96 9.76 -5.06 -2.76
N ALA A 97 10.42 -4.41 -1.79
CA ALA A 97 11.87 -4.30 -1.76
C ALA A 97 12.56 -5.68 -1.57
N LEU A 98 12.01 -6.54 -0.71
CA LEU A 98 12.55 -7.89 -0.49
C LEU A 98 12.38 -8.79 -1.72
N ILE A 99 11.23 -8.70 -2.40
CA ILE A 99 11.00 -9.40 -3.66
C ILE A 99 11.97 -8.91 -4.74
N GLU A 100 12.19 -7.61 -4.88
CA GLU A 100 13.17 -7.06 -5.84
C GLU A 100 14.59 -7.59 -5.57
N ILE A 101 14.98 -7.72 -4.30
CA ILE A 101 16.27 -8.33 -3.93
C ILE A 101 16.28 -9.82 -4.29
N ALA A 102 15.19 -10.56 -4.01
CA ALA A 102 15.06 -11.96 -4.38
C ALA A 102 15.16 -12.18 -5.90
N GLU A 103 14.58 -11.28 -6.71
CA GLU A 103 14.70 -11.29 -8.18
C GLU A 103 16.15 -11.06 -8.62
N LYS A 104 16.81 -10.03 -8.09
CA LYS A 104 18.21 -9.72 -8.41
C LYS A 104 19.17 -10.85 -8.04
N LYS A 105 18.86 -11.60 -6.98
CA LYS A 105 19.62 -12.77 -6.54
C LYS A 105 19.23 -14.06 -7.27
N GLY A 106 18.21 -14.02 -8.13
CA GLY A 106 17.74 -15.17 -8.88
C GLY A 106 16.91 -16.18 -8.08
N TYR A 107 16.48 -15.83 -6.87
CA TYR A 107 15.59 -16.69 -6.06
C TYR A 107 14.14 -16.62 -6.52
N TYR A 108 13.73 -15.50 -7.12
CA TYR A 108 12.35 -15.28 -7.55
C TYR A 108 12.29 -14.81 -9.00
N SER A 109 11.27 -15.26 -9.71
CA SER A 109 10.86 -14.72 -11.00
C SER A 109 9.35 -14.81 -11.10
N ILE A 110 8.70 -13.73 -11.51
CA ILE A 110 7.24 -13.73 -11.77
C ILE A 110 6.89 -14.70 -12.91
N GLY A 111 7.78 -14.87 -13.90
CA GLY A 111 7.62 -15.82 -15.00
C GLY A 111 6.48 -15.52 -15.98
N TRP A 112 5.77 -14.41 -15.83
CA TRP A 112 4.59 -14.07 -16.65
C TRP A 112 4.95 -13.82 -18.12
N GLU A 113 6.16 -13.35 -18.40
CA GLU A 113 6.63 -13.06 -19.76
C GLU A 113 6.73 -14.30 -20.64
N SER A 114 6.83 -15.48 -20.03
CA SER A 114 6.90 -16.76 -20.73
C SER A 114 5.55 -17.21 -21.31
N ASN A 115 4.45 -16.65 -20.82
CA ASN A 115 3.10 -16.96 -21.30
C ASN A 115 2.68 -15.95 -22.37
N ALA A 116 2.61 -16.41 -23.63
CA ALA A 116 2.30 -15.56 -24.78
C ALA A 116 0.91 -14.92 -24.70
N GLU A 117 -0.10 -15.65 -24.22
CA GLU A 117 -1.47 -15.15 -24.07
C GLU A 117 -1.54 -14.06 -23.00
N LEU A 118 -0.94 -14.32 -21.82
CA LEU A 118 -0.87 -13.34 -20.75
C LEU A 118 -0.09 -12.09 -21.16
N LYS A 119 0.96 -12.24 -21.96
CA LYS A 119 1.73 -11.12 -22.52
C LYS A 119 0.88 -10.25 -23.44
N ALA A 120 0.15 -10.87 -24.38
CA ALA A 120 -0.74 -10.16 -25.29
C ALA A 120 -1.87 -9.43 -24.53
N LEU A 121 -2.49 -10.12 -23.57
CA LEU A 121 -3.53 -9.54 -22.72
C LEU A 121 -3.00 -8.37 -21.87
N THR A 122 -1.78 -8.49 -21.34
CA THR A 122 -1.16 -7.42 -20.55
C THR A 122 -0.93 -6.17 -21.38
N GLU A 123 -0.49 -6.31 -22.64
CA GLU A 123 -0.34 -5.17 -23.54
C GLU A 123 -1.69 -4.51 -23.85
N ASP A 124 -2.71 -5.32 -24.15
CA ASP A 124 -4.08 -4.81 -24.36
C ASP A 124 -4.61 -4.05 -23.14
N ILE A 125 -4.45 -4.59 -21.93
CA ILE A 125 -4.82 -3.92 -20.68
C ILE A 125 -4.08 -2.59 -20.53
N LYS A 126 -2.78 -2.54 -20.78
CA LYS A 126 -1.98 -1.32 -20.67
C LYS A 126 -2.43 -0.25 -21.67
N THR A 127 -2.57 -0.61 -22.94
CA THR A 127 -2.88 0.35 -24.00
C THR A 127 -4.36 0.75 -24.01
N ASN A 128 -5.26 -0.23 -24.02
CA ASN A 128 -6.68 0.01 -24.30
C ASN A 128 -7.51 0.28 -23.05
N PHE A 129 -7.04 -0.12 -21.87
CA PHE A 129 -7.77 0.10 -20.64
C PHE A 129 -7.07 1.11 -19.74
N LEU A 130 -5.80 0.91 -19.39
CA LEU A 130 -5.10 1.83 -18.48
C LEU A 130 -4.86 3.20 -19.14
N ALA A 131 -4.20 3.23 -20.29
CA ALA A 131 -3.86 4.49 -20.96
C ALA A 131 -5.10 5.26 -21.44
N LYS A 132 -6.04 4.58 -22.13
CA LYS A 132 -7.28 5.23 -22.59
C LYS A 132 -8.17 5.71 -21.44
N ASN A 133 -8.32 4.93 -20.37
CA ASN A 133 -9.05 5.41 -19.18
C ASN A 133 -8.33 6.60 -18.52
N GLY A 134 -6.99 6.57 -18.45
CA GLY A 134 -6.20 7.71 -17.98
C GLY A 134 -6.48 9.00 -18.76
N GLN A 135 -6.52 8.90 -20.10
CA GLN A 135 -6.87 10.02 -20.99
C GLN A 135 -8.30 10.51 -20.73
N LEU A 136 -9.27 9.60 -20.72
CA LEU A 136 -10.67 9.92 -20.48
C LEU A 136 -10.87 10.64 -19.14
N MET A 137 -10.22 10.15 -18.08
CA MET A 137 -10.32 10.75 -16.74
C MET A 137 -9.64 12.11 -16.66
N GLN A 138 -8.57 12.34 -17.43
CA GLN A 138 -7.94 13.65 -17.55
C GLN A 138 -8.88 14.66 -18.24
N GLU A 139 -9.50 14.25 -19.34
CA GLU A 139 -10.51 15.07 -20.04
C GLU A 139 -11.72 15.35 -19.15
N PHE A 140 -12.19 14.33 -18.44
CA PHE A 140 -13.29 14.48 -17.49
C PHE A 140 -12.95 15.49 -16.40
N GLY A 141 -11.73 15.46 -15.88
CA GLY A 141 -11.23 16.46 -14.93
C GLY A 141 -11.27 17.89 -15.46
N LYS A 142 -10.92 18.10 -16.73
CA LYS A 142 -11.04 19.41 -17.40
C LYS A 142 -12.50 19.84 -17.53
N LYS A 143 -13.41 18.92 -17.87
CA LYS A 143 -14.85 19.21 -17.94
C LYS A 143 -15.44 19.56 -16.58
N LEU A 144 -15.07 18.84 -15.51
CA LEU A 144 -15.50 19.16 -14.15
C LEU A 144 -14.98 20.52 -13.68
N ALA A 145 -13.75 20.89 -14.07
CA ALA A 145 -13.23 22.23 -13.80
C ALA A 145 -14.08 23.31 -14.49
N ARG A 146 -14.41 23.12 -15.78
CA ARG A 146 -15.30 24.04 -16.50
C ARG A 146 -16.71 24.08 -15.91
N ALA A 147 -17.26 22.94 -15.49
CA ALA A 147 -18.57 22.89 -14.83
C ALA A 147 -18.58 23.67 -13.51
N MET A 148 -17.47 23.66 -12.75
CA MET A 148 -17.33 24.45 -11.53
C MET A 148 -17.36 25.96 -11.82
N GLU A 149 -16.69 26.41 -12.88
CA GLU A 149 -16.73 27.81 -13.32
C GLU A 149 -18.15 28.21 -13.73
N LEU A 150 -18.82 27.40 -14.54
CA LEU A 150 -20.20 27.65 -14.98
C LEU A 150 -21.20 27.67 -13.83
N CYS A 151 -21.05 26.76 -12.85
CA CYS A 151 -21.87 26.80 -11.64
C CYS A 151 -21.66 28.12 -10.88
N LYS A 152 -20.42 28.59 -10.77
CA LYS A 152 -20.10 29.87 -10.12
C LYS A 152 -20.71 31.05 -10.88
N GLU A 153 -20.60 31.08 -12.21
CA GLU A 153 -21.19 32.12 -13.08
C GLU A 153 -22.72 32.16 -12.96
N ALA A 154 -23.37 31.01 -12.84
CA ALA A 154 -24.82 30.87 -12.73
C ALA A 154 -25.36 30.94 -11.28
N ASN A 155 -24.51 31.19 -10.27
CA ASN A 155 -24.86 31.14 -8.84
C ASN A 155 -25.47 29.79 -8.39
N ILE A 156 -25.04 28.69 -9.02
CA ILE A 156 -25.41 27.31 -8.66
C ILE A 156 -24.38 26.73 -7.70
N ARG A 157 -24.84 26.04 -6.65
CA ARG A 157 -23.95 25.33 -5.72
C ARG A 157 -23.31 24.12 -6.44
N TYR A 158 -22.00 24.18 -6.66
CA TYR A 158 -21.27 23.12 -7.37
C TYR A 158 -21.41 21.74 -6.70
N GLU A 159 -21.49 21.69 -5.37
CA GLU A 159 -21.68 20.45 -4.64
C GLU A 159 -23.03 19.79 -4.93
N ASP A 160 -24.11 20.55 -5.11
CA ASP A 160 -25.40 19.99 -5.54
C ASP A 160 -25.33 19.47 -6.97
N TYR A 161 -24.61 20.16 -7.86
CA TYR A 161 -24.36 19.68 -9.21
C TYR A 161 -23.61 18.35 -9.20
N ILE A 162 -22.57 18.21 -8.37
CA ILE A 162 -21.81 16.97 -8.24
C ILE A 162 -22.65 15.85 -7.63
N ASP A 163 -23.34 16.11 -6.52
CA ASP A 163 -24.02 15.07 -5.76
C ASP A 163 -25.34 14.63 -6.41
N ARG A 164 -26.09 15.56 -7.01
CA ARG A 164 -27.47 15.31 -7.46
C ARG A 164 -27.64 15.26 -8.96
N VAL A 165 -26.80 15.96 -9.73
CA VAL A 165 -26.88 15.94 -11.20
C VAL A 165 -25.93 14.89 -11.76
N LEU A 166 -24.67 14.91 -11.34
CA LEU A 166 -23.67 13.94 -11.79
C LEU A 166 -23.63 12.66 -10.94
N CYS A 167 -24.27 12.66 -9.77
CA CYS A 167 -24.32 11.52 -8.85
C CYS A 167 -22.92 10.98 -8.49
N LEU A 168 -21.95 11.88 -8.32
CA LEU A 168 -20.56 11.53 -8.02
C LEU A 168 -20.22 11.76 -6.54
N PRO A 169 -19.46 10.86 -5.91
CA PRO A 169 -18.84 11.17 -4.63
C PRO A 169 -17.91 12.38 -4.77
N ARG A 170 -18.05 13.36 -3.87
CA ARG A 170 -17.26 14.60 -3.90
C ARG A 170 -15.74 14.37 -3.93
N ASN A 171 -15.26 13.36 -3.18
CA ASN A 171 -13.84 13.01 -3.17
C ASN A 171 -13.37 12.49 -4.53
N THR A 172 -14.18 11.67 -5.21
CA THR A 172 -13.91 11.20 -6.56
C THR A 172 -13.85 12.36 -7.55
N ALA A 173 -14.84 13.25 -7.53
CA ALA A 173 -14.84 14.44 -8.40
C ALA A 173 -13.64 15.36 -8.16
N LYS A 174 -13.21 15.50 -6.89
CA LYS A 174 -12.01 16.26 -6.51
C LYS A 174 -10.74 15.63 -7.09
N ASP A 175 -10.58 14.32 -7.00
CA ASP A 175 -9.44 13.60 -7.54
C ASP A 175 -9.38 13.67 -9.07
N ILE A 176 -10.51 13.48 -9.74
CA ILE A 176 -10.64 13.61 -11.20
C ILE A 176 -10.24 15.02 -11.67
N ARG A 177 -10.76 16.06 -11.02
CA ARG A 177 -10.37 17.46 -11.31
C ARG A 177 -8.87 17.70 -11.13
N LYS A 178 -8.29 17.15 -10.06
CA LYS A 178 -6.86 17.29 -9.78
C LYS A 178 -6.00 16.68 -10.87
N VAL A 179 -6.39 15.51 -11.35
CA VAL A 179 -5.75 14.85 -12.50
C VAL A 179 -5.90 15.69 -13.76
N GLY A 180 -7.11 16.20 -14.07
CA GLY A 180 -7.34 17.06 -15.25
C GLY A 180 -6.57 18.38 -15.23
N ALA A 181 -6.26 18.91 -14.05
CA ALA A 181 -5.45 20.11 -13.86
C ALA A 181 -3.94 19.85 -13.92
N SER A 182 -3.51 18.59 -13.91
CA SER A 182 -2.10 18.21 -13.88
C SER A 182 -1.67 17.66 -15.24
N ASN A 183 -0.45 18.00 -15.67
CA ASN A 183 0.18 17.37 -16.82
C ASN A 183 0.81 16.04 -16.36
N VAL A 184 0.02 14.98 -16.35
CA VAL A 184 0.44 13.63 -15.96
C VAL A 184 0.27 12.70 -17.15
N ASN A 185 1.25 11.85 -17.40
CA ASN A 185 1.17 10.87 -18.47
C ASN A 185 0.04 9.84 -18.21
N PRO A 186 -0.97 9.72 -19.08
CA PRO A 186 -2.09 8.81 -18.86
C PRO A 186 -1.72 7.32 -18.95
N ALA A 187 -0.56 6.97 -19.51
CA ALA A 187 -0.11 5.58 -19.65
C ALA A 187 0.02 4.84 -18.31
N ILE A 188 0.23 5.57 -17.20
CA ILE A 188 0.30 4.98 -15.86
C ILE A 188 -1.09 4.60 -15.28
N GLY A 189 -2.18 4.97 -15.97
CA GLY A 189 -3.56 4.73 -15.53
C GLY A 189 -4.04 5.66 -14.42
N PHE A 190 -5.36 5.87 -14.34
CA PHE A 190 -5.99 6.88 -13.48
C PHE A 190 -5.62 6.76 -11.98
N GLU A 191 -5.51 5.54 -11.45
CA GLU A 191 -5.19 5.33 -10.03
C GLU A 191 -3.80 5.87 -9.65
N ASN A 192 -2.80 5.66 -10.52
CA ASN A 192 -1.45 6.17 -10.32
C ASN A 192 -1.40 7.68 -10.63
N MET A 193 -2.17 8.16 -11.60
CA MET A 193 -2.28 9.59 -11.89
C MET A 193 -2.75 10.39 -10.67
N LYS A 194 -3.65 9.85 -9.83
CA LYS A 194 -4.05 10.52 -8.57
C LYS A 194 -2.87 10.74 -7.61
N VAL A 195 -1.95 9.78 -7.55
CA VAL A 195 -0.74 9.87 -6.72
C VAL A 195 0.18 10.95 -7.27
N VAL A 196 0.49 10.89 -8.57
CA VAL A 196 1.37 11.85 -9.25
C VAL A 196 0.79 13.28 -9.17
N ALA A 197 -0.50 13.45 -9.48
CA ALA A 197 -1.18 14.74 -9.39
C ALA A 197 -1.20 15.31 -7.96
N SER A 198 -1.00 14.47 -6.94
CA SER A 198 -0.90 14.89 -5.55
C SER A 198 0.45 15.47 -5.14
N VAL A 199 1.48 15.28 -5.96
CA VAL A 199 2.81 15.85 -5.74
C VAL A 199 2.80 17.32 -6.13
N LYS A 200 3.19 18.20 -5.19
CA LYS A 200 3.16 19.65 -5.39
C LYS A 200 4.30 20.15 -6.27
N LYS A 201 5.54 19.71 -5.99
CA LYS A 201 6.74 20.15 -6.71
C LYS A 201 6.82 19.48 -8.09
N PRO A 202 7.04 20.23 -9.18
CA PRO A 202 7.13 19.66 -10.52
C PRO A 202 8.21 18.59 -10.67
N ASP A 203 9.41 18.82 -10.14
CA ASP A 203 10.52 17.86 -10.28
C ASP A 203 10.25 16.55 -9.54
N ASP A 204 9.77 16.63 -8.30
CA ASP A 204 9.33 15.46 -7.53
C ASP A 204 8.19 14.72 -8.24
N ARG A 205 7.27 15.46 -8.89
CA ARG A 205 6.16 14.88 -9.63
C ARG A 205 6.67 14.08 -10.82
N ALA A 206 7.61 14.64 -11.58
CA ALA A 206 8.21 13.96 -12.72
C ALA A 206 8.94 12.69 -12.28
N ALA A 207 9.70 12.74 -11.18
CA ALA A 207 10.36 11.56 -10.62
C ALA A 207 9.35 10.46 -10.23
N VAL A 208 8.26 10.81 -9.55
CA VAL A 208 7.20 9.86 -9.18
C VAL A 208 6.49 9.28 -10.41
N GLU A 209 6.27 10.09 -11.45
CA GLU A 209 5.71 9.61 -12.72
C GLU A 209 6.63 8.59 -13.38
N GLN A 210 7.95 8.86 -13.43
CA GLN A 210 8.93 7.94 -13.99
C GLN A 210 8.98 6.60 -13.26
N GLU A 211 8.83 6.59 -11.93
CA GLU A 211 8.76 5.34 -11.15
C GLU A 211 7.57 4.46 -11.57
N PHE A 212 6.42 5.05 -11.87
CA PHE A 212 5.28 4.30 -12.39
C PHE A 212 5.47 3.86 -13.84
N MET A 213 6.15 4.67 -14.67
CA MET A 213 6.42 4.35 -16.07
C MET A 213 7.43 3.20 -16.23
N ASN A 214 8.47 3.18 -15.40
CA ASN A 214 9.50 2.14 -15.41
C ASN A 214 8.92 0.76 -15.02
N GLY A 215 7.83 0.74 -14.24
CA GLY A 215 7.26 -0.48 -13.70
C GLY A 215 8.12 -1.10 -12.58
N GLY A 216 7.80 -2.32 -12.17
CA GLY A 216 8.55 -3.09 -11.16
C GLY A 216 8.27 -2.68 -9.70
N LYS A 217 7.93 -1.42 -9.42
CA LYS A 217 7.53 -0.98 -8.06
C LYS A 217 6.03 -0.98 -7.87
N SER A 218 5.59 -1.46 -6.70
CA SER A 218 4.19 -1.35 -6.31
C SER A 218 3.80 0.11 -5.99
N PRO A 219 2.51 0.50 -6.13
CA PRO A 219 2.07 1.82 -5.71
C PRO A 219 2.35 2.13 -4.23
N ALA A 220 2.39 1.12 -3.36
CA ALA A 220 2.76 1.27 -1.96
C ALA A 220 4.24 1.65 -1.81
N SER A 221 5.13 0.99 -2.56
CA SER A 221 6.57 1.28 -2.58
C SER A 221 6.84 2.72 -3.03
N VAL A 222 6.17 3.19 -4.09
CA VAL A 222 6.31 4.58 -4.57
C VAL A 222 5.82 5.58 -3.51
N ARG A 223 4.66 5.33 -2.88
CA ARG A 223 4.14 6.21 -1.83
C ARG A 223 5.04 6.25 -0.59
N GLU A 224 5.65 5.12 -0.21
CA GLU A 224 6.56 5.09 0.93
C GLU A 224 7.87 5.83 0.62
N MET A 225 8.42 5.66 -0.59
CA MET A 225 9.56 6.45 -1.05
C MET A 225 9.30 7.96 -0.95
N MET A 226 8.13 8.42 -1.42
CA MET A 226 7.74 9.82 -1.31
C MET A 226 7.66 10.29 0.15
N LYS A 227 7.09 9.47 1.04
CA LYS A 227 6.99 9.77 2.48
C LYS A 227 8.36 9.87 3.13
N GLN A 228 9.27 8.94 2.82
CA GLN A 228 10.64 8.96 3.32
C GLN A 228 11.41 10.19 2.83
N ASN A 229 11.29 10.56 1.56
CA ASN A 229 11.91 11.76 1.01
C ASN A 229 11.37 13.02 1.68
N ALA A 230 10.07 13.09 1.92
CA ALA A 230 9.46 14.21 2.65
C ALA A 230 9.92 14.28 4.11
N ALA A 231 10.08 13.13 4.79
CA ALA A 231 10.58 13.08 6.16
C ALA A 231 12.05 13.52 6.25
N LYS A 232 12.91 13.03 5.35
CA LYS A 232 14.32 13.46 5.23
C LYS A 232 14.44 14.96 4.99
N ALA A 233 13.62 15.50 4.08
CA ALA A 233 13.61 16.94 3.80
C ALA A 233 13.14 17.81 4.97
N ARG A 234 12.35 17.24 5.89
CA ARG A 234 11.85 17.96 7.09
C ARG A 234 12.82 17.90 8.27
N GLY A 235 13.80 17.01 8.27
CA GLY A 235 14.70 16.81 9.41
C GLY A 235 13.94 16.57 10.72
N GLU A 236 12.84 15.79 10.66
CA GLU A 236 11.89 15.71 11.78
C GLU A 236 12.53 14.97 12.98
N ASP A 237 12.72 15.70 14.08
CA ASP A 237 13.31 15.18 15.33
C ASP A 237 12.41 14.07 15.95
N PRO A 238 12.97 12.87 16.24
CA PRO A 238 12.24 11.76 16.85
C PRO A 238 11.44 12.15 18.11
N LYS A 239 11.96 13.05 18.94
CA LYS A 239 11.28 13.51 20.15
C LYS A 239 9.97 14.24 19.83
N THR A 240 10.01 15.15 18.86
CA THR A 240 8.83 15.91 18.43
C THR A 240 7.73 14.98 17.88
N ARG A 241 8.12 13.89 17.20
CA ARG A 241 7.16 12.88 16.72
C ARG A 241 6.47 12.16 17.88
N LEU A 242 7.25 11.70 18.87
CA LEU A 242 6.73 11.01 20.05
C LEU A 242 5.83 11.91 20.91
N GLU A 243 6.17 13.19 21.06
CA GLU A 243 5.33 14.15 21.79
C GLU A 243 3.97 14.35 21.11
N ARG A 244 3.92 14.44 19.77
CA ARG A 244 2.65 14.51 19.03
C ARG A 244 1.81 13.24 19.20
N GLU A 245 2.47 12.08 19.19
CA GLU A 245 1.80 10.79 19.40
C GLU A 245 1.25 10.66 20.82
N LYS A 246 2.04 11.02 21.84
CA LYS A 246 1.60 11.11 23.23
C LYS A 246 0.36 12.00 23.37
N ASN A 247 0.40 13.22 22.85
CA ASN A 247 -0.73 14.16 22.90
C ASN A 247 -1.99 13.60 22.20
N ARG A 248 -1.81 12.84 21.12
CA ARG A 248 -2.93 12.18 20.43
C ARG A 248 -3.52 11.05 21.27
N LEU A 249 -2.67 10.24 21.90
CA LEU A 249 -3.09 9.14 22.77
C LEU A 249 -3.85 9.68 23.99
N GLU A 250 -3.34 10.71 24.65
CA GLU A 250 -4.01 11.37 25.78
C GLU A 250 -5.42 11.87 25.41
N LYS A 251 -5.57 12.51 24.24
CA LYS A 251 -6.89 12.92 23.73
C LYS A 251 -7.81 11.74 23.46
N THR A 252 -7.27 10.65 22.91
CA THR A 252 -8.04 9.44 22.61
C THR A 252 -8.51 8.76 23.90
N ILE A 253 -7.63 8.68 24.91
CA ILE A 253 -7.98 8.18 26.24
C ILE A 253 -9.12 9.00 26.83
N ALA A 254 -9.00 10.32 26.86
CA ALA A 254 -10.05 11.20 27.39
C ALA A 254 -11.40 10.99 26.70
N GLN A 255 -11.40 10.87 25.36
CA GLN A 255 -12.62 10.60 24.59
C GLN A 255 -13.23 9.23 24.89
N LEU A 256 -12.40 8.19 25.03
CA LEU A 256 -12.86 6.83 25.33
C LEU A 256 -13.36 6.72 26.77
N THR A 257 -12.71 7.38 27.72
CA THR A 257 -13.18 7.48 29.12
C THR A 257 -14.56 8.14 29.18
N GLN A 258 -14.73 9.29 28.52
CA GLN A 258 -16.03 9.98 28.48
C GLN A 258 -17.11 9.12 27.81
N ARG A 259 -16.75 8.37 26.76
CA ARG A 259 -17.69 7.47 26.10
C ARG A 259 -18.06 6.29 27.00
N LEU A 260 -17.13 5.78 27.79
CA LEU A 260 -17.37 4.71 28.76
C LEU A 260 -18.31 5.19 29.87
N GLU A 261 -18.05 6.36 30.46
CA GLU A 261 -18.93 6.97 31.48
C GLU A 261 -20.37 7.09 30.98
N TYR A 262 -20.57 7.60 29.76
CA TYR A 262 -21.91 7.66 29.15
C TYR A 262 -22.59 6.28 29.02
N VAL A 263 -21.83 5.24 28.66
CA VAL A 263 -22.36 3.87 28.55
C VAL A 263 -22.72 3.32 29.92
N GLU A 264 -21.88 3.55 30.93
CA GLU A 264 -22.13 3.13 32.32
C GLU A 264 -23.35 3.83 32.91
N GLU A 265 -23.50 5.14 32.71
CA GLU A 265 -24.70 5.90 33.12
C GLU A 265 -25.96 5.37 32.42
N SER A 266 -25.87 5.10 31.11
CA SER A 266 -26.99 4.54 30.34
C SER A 266 -27.38 3.16 30.85
N LEU A 267 -26.41 2.30 31.17
CA LEU A 267 -26.65 0.98 31.73
C LEU A 267 -27.24 1.04 33.15
N ALA A 268 -26.79 1.97 33.98
CA ALA A 268 -27.33 2.18 35.33
C ALA A 268 -28.76 2.73 35.31
N SER A 269 -29.18 3.35 34.20
CA SER A 269 -30.54 3.88 34.00
C SER A 269 -31.55 2.88 33.42
N LEU A 270 -31.12 1.65 33.11
CA LEU A 270 -31.97 0.52 32.70
C LEU A 270 -32.42 -0.33 33.90
#